data_AF-A0A7X7WDB7-F1
#
_entry.id   AF-A0A7X7WDB7-F1
#
_cell.length_a   1.000
_cell.length_b   1.000
_cell.length_c   1.000
_cell.angle_alpha   90.00
_cell.angle_beta   90.00
_cell.angle_gamma   90.00
#
_symmetry.space_group_name_H-M   'P 1'
#
loop_
_entity.id
_entity.type
_entity.pdbx_description
1 polymer ?
#
loop_
_entity_poly.entity_id
_entity_poly.type
_entity_poly.pdbx_seq_one_letter_code
_entity_poly.pdbx_strand_id
1 'polypeptide(L)'
;MYFWGNGFIIVAAHISAALFFPKIGKLGAAFLFISSLLWISFLVFIRPAVIKFSNDTVLFISILIIFFMLTGVITLTPQQDSISIFRKLLRNQYPTKKDIYFGLLNFGIKNEKLLNEIKQEELSK
;
A
#
# COMPACT_ATOMS: atom_id res chain seq x y z
N MET A 1 23.03 6.81 3.65
CA MET A 1 22.34 5.56 4.00
C MET A 1 20.80 5.63 3.85
N TYR A 2 20.18 6.81 3.87
CA TYR A 2 18.71 6.97 3.85
C TYR A 2 17.99 6.54 2.57
N PHE A 3 18.65 6.57 1.42
CA PHE A 3 17.95 6.48 0.13
C PHE A 3 17.48 5.06 -0.24
N TRP A 4 18.16 4.01 0.24
CA TRP A 4 17.79 2.61 -0.03
C TRP A 4 16.58 2.15 0.80
N GLY A 5 16.38 2.74 2.00
CA GLY A 5 15.22 2.44 2.84
C GLY A 5 13.90 2.83 2.16
N ASN A 6 13.92 3.86 1.30
CA ASN A 6 12.72 4.33 0.61
C ASN A 6 12.13 3.28 -0.34
N GLY A 7 12.98 2.43 -0.97
CA GLY A 7 12.51 1.34 -1.83
C GLY A 7 11.68 0.30 -1.07
N PHE A 8 12.14 -0.07 0.12
CA PHE A 8 11.39 -0.97 1.00
C PHE A 8 10.04 -0.36 1.42
N ILE A 9 10.02 0.93 1.79
CA ILE A 9 8.80 1.64 2.17
C ILE A 9 7.78 1.65 1.02
N ILE A 10 8.23 1.87 -0.22
CA ILE A 10 7.37 1.82 -1.40
C ILE A 10 6.72 0.43 -1.52
N VAL A 11 7.51 -0.63 -1.52
CA VAL A 11 6.99 -2.00 -1.66
C VAL A 11 6.04 -2.34 -0.51
N ALA A 12 6.42 -2.02 0.73
CA ALA A 12 5.59 -2.24 1.91
C ALA A 12 4.25 -1.51 1.82
N ALA A 13 4.23 -0.26 1.34
CA ALA A 13 2.99 0.51 1.17
C ALA A 13 2.06 -0.12 0.12
N HIS A 14 2.59 -0.57 -1.02
CA HIS A 14 1.80 -1.19 -2.07
C HIS A 14 1.24 -2.56 -1.64
N ILE A 15 2.07 -3.37 -0.96
CA ILE A 15 1.63 -4.64 -0.37
C ILE A 15 0.55 -4.38 0.70
N SER A 16 0.75 -3.38 1.56
CA SER A 16 -0.22 -3.02 2.59
C SER A 16 -1.56 -2.62 1.97
N ALA A 17 -1.57 -1.84 0.89
CA ALA A 17 -2.81 -1.52 0.18
C ALA A 17 -3.52 -2.77 -0.36
N ALA A 18 -2.79 -3.70 -0.97
CA ALA A 18 -3.35 -4.97 -1.45
C ALA A 18 -3.85 -5.89 -0.32
N LEU A 19 -3.17 -5.89 0.83
CA LEU A 19 -3.48 -6.72 1.98
C LEU A 19 -4.69 -6.21 2.76
N PHE A 20 -4.72 -4.90 3.07
CA PHE A 20 -5.74 -4.30 3.90
C PHE A 20 -6.98 -3.84 3.11
N PHE A 21 -6.84 -3.57 1.82
CA PHE A 21 -7.94 -3.20 0.93
C PHE A 21 -8.02 -4.17 -0.26
N PRO A 22 -8.34 -5.45 0.00
CA PRO A 22 -8.18 -6.56 -0.95
C PRO A 22 -9.18 -6.55 -2.11
N LYS A 23 -10.22 -5.70 -2.04
CA LYS A 23 -11.26 -5.55 -3.06
C LYS A 23 -10.75 -4.67 -4.21
N ILE A 24 -9.58 -5.03 -4.74
CA ILE A 24 -8.94 -4.37 -5.88
C ILE A 24 -9.70 -4.68 -7.16
N GLY A 25 -9.91 -3.67 -8.00
CA GLY A 25 -10.58 -3.81 -9.30
C GLY A 25 -9.76 -4.66 -10.27
N LYS A 26 -10.30 -4.95 -11.47
CA LYS A 26 -9.64 -5.79 -12.50
C LYS A 26 -8.18 -5.36 -12.80
N LEU A 27 -7.91 -4.05 -12.75
CA LEU A 27 -6.58 -3.48 -13.01
C LEU A 27 -5.79 -3.15 -11.73
N GLY A 28 -6.32 -3.42 -10.54
CA GLY A 28 -5.73 -2.96 -9.29
C GLY A 28 -4.38 -3.61 -8.98
N ALA A 29 -4.23 -4.91 -9.22
CA ALA A 29 -2.95 -5.61 -9.03
C ALA A 29 -1.88 -5.09 -10.00
N ALA A 30 -2.23 -4.95 -11.28
CA ALA A 30 -1.34 -4.40 -12.30
C ALA A 30 -0.95 -2.95 -11.98
N PHE A 31 -1.91 -2.13 -11.54
CA PHE A 31 -1.65 -0.76 -11.10
C PHE A 31 -0.65 -0.73 -9.94
N LEU A 32 -0.88 -1.51 -8.88
CA LEU A 32 0.03 -1.53 -7.72
C LEU A 32 1.44 -1.97 -8.11
N PHE A 33 1.56 -2.99 -8.97
CA PHE A 33 2.85 -3.45 -9.48
C PHE A 33 3.56 -2.36 -10.29
N ILE A 34 2.90 -1.80 -11.31
CA ILE A 34 3.46 -0.75 -12.17
C ILE A 34 3.80 0.50 -11.35
N SER A 35 2.92 0.90 -10.43
CA SER A 35 3.14 2.06 -9.56
C SER A 35 4.36 1.85 -8.68
N SER A 36 4.52 0.67 -8.07
CA SER A 36 5.70 0.35 -7.27
C SER A 36 6.99 0.42 -8.10
N LEU A 37 6.97 -0.10 -9.33
CA LEU A 37 8.10 -0.07 -10.26
C LEU A 37 8.46 1.37 -10.66
N LEU A 38 7.46 2.20 -10.94
CA LEU A 38 7.64 3.61 -11.27
C LEU A 38 8.28 4.38 -10.12
N TRP A 39 7.81 4.19 -8.88
CA TRP A 39 8.37 4.85 -7.71
C TRP A 39 9.81 4.42 -7.41
N ILE A 40 10.10 3.11 -7.53
CA ILE A 40 11.47 2.59 -7.40
C ILE A 40 12.38 3.17 -8.49
N SER A 41 11.91 3.19 -9.74
CA SER A 41 12.66 3.75 -10.86
C SER A 41 12.94 5.23 -10.64
N PHE A 42 11.92 6.00 -10.26
CA PHE A 42 12.05 7.42 -9.94
C PHE A 42 13.13 7.66 -8.88
N LEU A 43 13.16 6.87 -7.81
CA LEU A 43 14.22 6.95 -6.80
C LEU A 43 15.60 6.71 -7.43
N VAL A 44 15.76 5.65 -8.23
CA VAL A 44 17.05 5.34 -8.88
C VAL A 44 17.53 6.52 -9.75
N PHE A 45 16.64 7.14 -10.53
CA PHE A 45 16.98 8.23 -11.43
C PHE A 45 17.24 9.57 -10.73
N ILE A 46 16.55 9.87 -9.62
CA ILE A 46 16.75 11.13 -8.91
C ILE A 46 18.01 11.12 -8.03
N ARG A 47 18.51 9.92 -7.68
CA ARG A 47 19.68 9.75 -6.79
C ARG A 47 20.92 10.57 -7.18
N PRO A 48 21.38 10.60 -8.46
CA PRO A 48 22.55 11.37 -8.84
C PRO A 48 22.35 12.89 -8.67
N ALA A 49 21.12 13.38 -8.81
CA ALA A 49 20.79 14.79 -8.62
C ALA A 49 20.84 15.21 -7.15
N VAL A 50 20.43 14.32 -6.23
CA VAL A 50 20.34 14.63 -4.80
C VAL A 50 21.60 14.29 -4.00
N ILE A 51 22.57 13.57 -4.57
CA ILE A 51 23.75 13.09 -3.84
C ILE A 51 24.64 14.22 -3.30
N LYS A 52 24.58 15.40 -3.92
CA LYS A 52 25.35 16.59 -3.52
C LYS A 52 24.63 17.48 -2.50
N PHE A 53 23.38 17.17 -2.18
CA PHE A 53 22.60 17.95 -1.23
C PHE A 53 22.96 17.64 0.22
N SER A 54 22.63 18.58 1.11
CA SER A 54 22.73 18.34 2.55
C SER A 54 21.82 17.18 2.99
N ASN A 55 22.16 16.52 4.10
CA ASN A 55 21.35 15.44 4.64
C ASN A 55 19.91 15.87 4.95
N ASP A 56 19.72 17.09 5.46
CA ASP A 56 18.41 17.63 5.80
C ASP A 56 17.54 17.83 4.54
N THR A 57 18.16 18.33 3.46
CA THR A 57 17.50 18.44 2.16
C THR A 57 17.11 17.06 1.61
N VAL A 58 18.00 16.07 1.71
CA VAL A 58 17.71 14.69 1.25
C VAL A 58 16.59 14.06 2.07
N LEU A 59 16.56 14.30 3.39
CA LEU A 59 15.50 13.83 4.27
C LEU A 59 14.15 14.47 3.90
N PHE A 60 14.13 15.79 3.73
CA PHE A 60 12.92 16.51 3.33
C PHE A 60 12.36 16.01 2.00
N ILE A 61 13.23 15.83 0.98
CA ILE A 61 12.84 15.25 -0.30
C ILE A 61 12.29 13.82 -0.12
N SER A 62 12.92 13.01 0.72
CA SER A 62 12.44 11.64 1.00
C SER A 62 11.05 11.63 1.62
N ILE A 63 10.77 12.52 2.58
CA ILE A 63 9.44 12.68 3.19
C ILE A 63 8.40 13.06 2.13
N LEU A 64 8.70 14.03 1.26
CA LEU A 64 7.81 14.42 0.17
C LEU A 64 7.52 13.26 -0.78
N ILE A 65 8.53 12.51 -1.19
CA ILE A 65 8.37 11.35 -2.06
C ILE A 65 7.44 10.32 -1.42
N ILE A 66 7.67 9.98 -0.15
CA ILE A 66 6.81 9.03 0.58
C ILE A 66 5.39 9.55 0.69
N PHE A 67 5.20 10.84 1.00
CA PHE A 67 3.89 11.46 1.10
C PHE A 67 3.11 11.39 -0.22
N PHE A 68 3.73 11.76 -1.34
CA PHE A 68 3.10 11.70 -2.65
C PHE A 68 2.84 10.26 -3.10
N MET A 69 3.75 9.34 -2.81
CA MET A 69 3.56 7.92 -3.10
C MET A 69 2.37 7.34 -2.33
N LEU A 70 2.32 7.56 -1.00
CA LEU A 70 1.22 7.09 -0.17
C LEU A 70 -0.11 7.68 -0.65
N THR A 71 -0.15 8.99 -0.91
CA THR A 71 -1.32 9.67 -1.46
C THR A 71 -1.76 9.05 -2.78
N GLY A 72 -0.83 8.80 -3.70
CA GLY A 72 -1.10 8.14 -4.98
C GLY A 72 -1.69 6.73 -4.79
N VAL A 73 -1.09 5.91 -3.92
CA VAL A 73 -1.59 4.56 -3.63
C VAL A 73 -3.01 4.61 -3.06
N ILE A 74 -3.29 5.45 -2.07
CA ILE A 74 -4.62 5.46 -1.43
C ILE A 74 -5.71 6.12 -2.29
N THR A 75 -5.34 7.03 -3.20
CA THR A 75 -6.32 7.76 -4.04
C THR A 75 -6.56 7.08 -5.38
N LEU A 76 -5.53 6.52 -6.01
CA LEU A 76 -5.58 6.05 -7.39
C LEU A 76 -5.71 4.53 -7.54
N THR A 77 -5.46 3.74 -6.48
CA THR A 77 -5.60 2.28 -6.57
C THR A 77 -7.03 1.91 -6.97
N PRO A 78 -7.25 1.25 -8.13
CA PRO A 78 -8.57 0.84 -8.56
C PRO A 78 -9.21 -0.15 -7.57
N GLN A 79 -10.43 0.15 -7.15
CA GLN A 79 -11.23 -0.69 -6.25
C GLN A 79 -12.49 -1.21 -6.97
N GLN A 80 -12.98 -2.39 -6.58
CA GLN A 80 -14.15 -3.03 -7.20
C GLN A 80 -15.43 -2.22 -7.03
N ASP A 81 -15.57 -1.52 -5.91
CA ASP A 81 -16.70 -0.65 -5.58
C ASP A 81 -16.53 0.78 -6.12
N SER A 82 -15.48 1.05 -6.91
CA SER A 82 -15.14 2.37 -7.43
C SER A 82 -14.97 3.46 -6.36
N ILE A 83 -14.82 3.08 -5.09
CA ILE A 83 -14.54 4.00 -3.98
C ILE A 83 -13.06 3.87 -3.62
N SER A 84 -12.31 4.97 -3.71
CA SER A 84 -10.88 4.96 -3.37
C SER A 84 -10.65 4.62 -1.90
N ILE A 85 -9.46 4.07 -1.60
CA ILE A 85 -9.04 3.75 -0.22
C ILE A 85 -9.11 5.01 0.66
N PHE A 86 -8.66 6.15 0.14
CA PHE A 86 -8.75 7.44 0.82
C PHE A 86 -10.19 7.77 1.25
N ARG A 87 -11.16 7.61 0.34
CA ARG A 87 -12.57 7.89 0.65
C ARG A 87 -13.15 6.89 1.65
N LYS A 88 -12.69 5.63 1.67
CA LYS A 88 -13.06 4.64 2.70
C LYS A 88 -12.56 5.09 4.08
N LEU A 89 -11.29 5.48 4.16
CA LEU A 89 -10.69 5.97 5.41
C LEU A 89 -11.40 7.22 5.95
N LEU A 90 -11.73 8.19 5.08
CA LEU A 90 -12.50 9.38 5.48
C LEU A 90 -13.91 9.06 6.00
N ARG A 91 -14.48 7.93 5.59
CA ARG A 91 -15.79 7.44 6.03
C ARG A 91 -15.70 6.51 7.25
N ASN A 92 -14.55 6.44 7.91
CA ASN A 92 -14.27 5.50 9.01
C ASN A 92 -14.46 4.03 8.61
N GLN A 93 -14.32 3.71 7.31
CA GLN A 93 -14.39 2.34 6.80
C GLN A 93 -12.98 1.74 6.82
N TYR A 94 -12.59 1.26 7.98
CA TYR A 94 -11.30 0.60 8.18
C TYR A 94 -11.36 -0.89 7.76
N PRO A 95 -10.21 -1.48 7.39
CA PRO A 95 -10.10 -2.90 7.11
C PRO A 95 -10.62 -3.78 8.25
N THR A 96 -11.49 -4.74 7.93
CA THR A 96 -11.96 -5.74 8.89
C THR A 96 -11.06 -6.98 8.90
N LYS A 97 -11.21 -7.87 9.89
CA LYS A 97 -10.54 -9.19 9.90
C LYS A 97 -10.80 -9.97 8.60
N LYS A 98 -12.02 -9.87 8.08
CA LYS A 98 -12.43 -10.49 6.81
C LYS A 98 -11.68 -9.91 5.62
N ASP A 99 -11.50 -8.59 5.57
CA ASP A 99 -10.70 -7.95 4.52
C ASP A 99 -9.23 -8.41 4.61
N ILE A 100 -8.64 -8.44 5.80
CA ILE A 100 -7.26 -8.92 5.99
C ILE A 100 -7.11 -10.38 5.53
N TYR A 101 -8.08 -11.24 5.87
CA TYR A 101 -8.08 -12.64 5.43
C TYR A 101 -8.13 -12.77 3.91
N PHE A 102 -9.02 -12.02 3.24
CA PHE A 102 -9.07 -12.00 1.78
C PHE A 102 -7.79 -11.43 1.16
N GLY A 103 -7.18 -10.43 1.78
CA GLY A 103 -5.87 -9.92 1.38
C GLY A 103 -4.81 -11.01 1.43
N LEU A 104 -4.70 -11.74 2.53
CA LEU A 104 -3.77 -12.86 2.67
C LEU A 104 -4.03 -13.95 1.61
N LEU A 105 -5.30 -14.27 1.36
CA LEU A 105 -5.68 -15.22 0.31
C LEU A 105 -5.22 -14.79 -1.08
N ASN A 106 -5.26 -13.49 -1.41
CA ASN A 106 -4.74 -12.97 -2.69
C ASN A 106 -3.23 -13.20 -2.84
N PHE A 107 -2.49 -13.34 -1.73
CA PHE A 107 -1.08 -13.72 -1.70
C PHE A 107 -0.85 -15.23 -1.57
N GLY A 108 -1.92 -16.05 -1.64
CA GLY A 108 -1.85 -17.50 -1.47
C GLY A 108 -1.67 -17.97 -0.02
N ILE A 109 -1.79 -17.07 0.97
CA ILE A 109 -1.61 -17.38 2.38
C ILE A 109 -2.97 -17.74 2.99
N LYS A 110 -3.16 -19.02 3.32
CA LYS A 110 -4.33 -19.50 4.05
C LYS A 110 -4.07 -19.45 5.55
N ASN A 111 -4.79 -18.58 6.27
CA ASN A 111 -4.70 -18.48 7.73
C ASN A 111 -5.97 -19.06 8.37
N GLU A 112 -5.93 -20.34 8.73
CA GLU A 112 -7.06 -21.07 9.33
C GLU A 112 -7.47 -20.50 10.69
N LYS A 113 -6.52 -20.00 11.48
CA LYS A 113 -6.81 -19.36 12.77
C LYS A 113 -7.69 -18.13 12.57
N LEU A 114 -7.29 -17.24 11.67
CA LEU A 114 -8.05 -16.02 11.36
C LEU A 114 -9.43 -16.35 10.79
N LEU A 115 -9.53 -17.37 9.94
CA LEU A 115 -10.82 -17.84 9.41
C LEU A 115 -11.76 -18.32 10.53
N ASN A 116 -11.24 -19.06 11.50
CA ASN A 116 -12.03 -19.55 12.63
C ASN A 116 -12.49 -18.41 13.54
N GLU A 117 -11.64 -17.41 13.79
CA GLU A 117 -12.04 -16.20 14.53
C GLU A 117 -13.19 -15.47 13.84
N ILE A 118 -13.13 -15.29 12.51
CA ILE A 118 -14.21 -14.66 11.73
C ILE A 118 -15.53 -15.44 11.88
N LYS A 119 -15.48 -16.77 11.77
CA LYS A 119 -16.67 -17.63 11.92
C LYS A 119 -17.29 -17.53 13.32
N GLN A 120 -16.46 -17.47 14.37
CA GLN A 120 -16.93 -17.32 15.75
C GLN A 120 -17.60 -15.95 15.98
N GLU A 121 -17.04 -14.88 15.41
CA GLU A 121 -17.64 -13.54 15.45
C GLU A 121 -18.97 -13.46 14.69
N GLU A 122 -19.14 -14.22 13.61
CA GLU A 122 -20.40 -14.28 12.87
C GLU A 122 -21.48 -15.10 13.60
N LEU A 123 -21.10 -16.14 14.35
CA LEU A 123 -22.03 -16.98 15.14
C LEU A 123 -22.50 -16.33 16.46
N SER A 124 -21.80 -15.30 16.93
CA SER A 124 -22.11 -14.59 18.18
C SER A 124 -22.97 -13.33 17.99
N LYS A 125 -23.37 -13.03 16.75
CA LYS A 125 -24.27 -11.94 16.38
C LYS A 125 -25.67 -12.46 16.08
#